data_AF-A0A9E5YB92-F1
#
_entry.id   AF-A0A9E5YB92-F1
#
_cell.length_a   1.000
_cell.length_b   1.000
_cell.length_c   1.000
_cell.angle_alpha   90.00
_cell.angle_beta   90.00
_cell.angle_gamma   90.00
#
_symmetry.space_group_name_H-M   'P 1'
#
loop_
_entity.id
_entity.type
_entity.pdbx_description
1 polymer ?
#
loop_
_entity_poly.entity_id
_entity_poly.type
_entity_poly.pdbx_seq_one_letter_code
_entity_poly.pdbx_strand_id
1 'polypeptide(L)'
;MLCNHDTDFFLETITAVKGRRYNVMPPETEPIVGRNISRDDVAGFFNALKLNEQHVDLVKFVNKYQVADRDMIIEYMDLKFKKYKEIIEESVMHGLVYENIVKNEFNGWQKDYYWYFIDTGGIYVLESLKEKYKALPFTTGLGDKYKTYLKAQFLFENREYLKFKDIACCETKKGKIYRIELIENVSEKNIAEYKNTIFLVNLEALKLLNISEEVKSIAVKLNSSGNSFYDVSSKNFVNIDY
;
A
#
# COMPACT_ATOMS: atom_id res chain seq x y z
N MET A 1 -9.22 5.83 23.85
CA MET A 1 -9.07 4.65 22.98
C MET A 1 -9.85 5.01 21.72
N LEU A 2 -9.16 5.52 20.70
CA LEU A 2 -9.80 5.86 19.42
C LEU A 2 -10.22 4.52 18.80
N CYS A 3 -11.49 4.16 18.94
CA CYS A 3 -12.07 3.06 18.18
C CYS A 3 -11.83 3.36 16.71
N ASN A 4 -11.31 2.36 16.00
CA ASN A 4 -10.73 2.48 14.68
C ASN A 4 -11.86 2.54 13.62
N HIS A 5 -12.75 3.54 13.73
CA HIS A 5 -13.96 3.67 12.91
C HIS A 5 -13.66 3.65 11.41
N ASP A 6 -12.52 4.20 10.98
CA ASP A 6 -12.08 4.13 9.59
C ASP A 6 -11.74 2.69 9.17
N THR A 7 -11.19 1.88 10.09
CA THR A 7 -10.93 0.46 9.85
C THR A 7 -12.23 -0.34 9.81
N ASP A 8 -13.19 -0.07 10.69
CA ASP A 8 -14.48 -0.76 10.74
C ASP A 8 -15.37 -0.41 9.52
N PHE A 9 -15.46 0.87 9.15
CA PHE A 9 -16.12 1.32 7.94
C PHE A 9 -15.46 0.73 6.69
N PHE A 10 -14.13 0.73 6.63
CA PHE A 10 -13.37 0.12 5.54
C PHE A 10 -13.60 -1.40 5.46
N LEU A 11 -13.67 -2.10 6.60
CA LEU A 11 -13.96 -3.54 6.69
C LEU A 11 -15.33 -3.90 6.12
N GLU A 12 -16.36 -3.11 6.44
CA GLU A 12 -17.73 -3.30 5.93
C GLU A 12 -17.84 -3.11 4.41
N THR A 13 -16.88 -2.41 3.80
CA THR A 13 -16.91 -2.08 2.37
C THR A 13 -16.19 -3.08 1.45
N ILE A 14 -15.48 -4.07 2.00
CA ILE A 14 -14.79 -5.08 1.19
C ILE A 14 -15.77 -6.18 0.83
N THR A 15 -16.10 -6.30 -0.45
CA THR A 15 -17.14 -7.23 -0.93
C THR A 15 -16.59 -8.44 -1.68
N ALA A 16 -15.36 -8.38 -2.18
CA ALA A 16 -14.73 -9.49 -2.87
C ALA A 16 -13.21 -9.41 -2.75
N VAL A 17 -12.60 -10.53 -2.39
CA VAL A 17 -11.17 -10.79 -2.54
C VAL A 17 -11.02 -11.77 -3.69
N LYS A 18 -10.37 -11.36 -4.78
CA LYS A 18 -10.10 -12.22 -5.93
C LYS A 18 -8.62 -12.57 -5.94
N GLY A 19 -8.32 -13.73 -5.37
CA GLY A 19 -7.04 -14.40 -5.48
C GLY A 19 -7.30 -15.90 -5.38
N ARG A 20 -6.85 -16.68 -6.37
CA ARG A 20 -6.89 -18.14 -6.27
C ARG A 20 -5.74 -18.56 -5.36
N ARG A 21 -5.98 -18.54 -4.04
CA ARG A 21 -4.91 -18.75 -3.06
C ARG A 21 -4.41 -20.18 -3.08
N TYR A 22 -3.09 -20.30 -3.16
CA TYR A 22 -2.34 -21.31 -2.43
C TYR A 22 -1.76 -20.62 -1.18
N ASN A 23 -2.04 -21.14 0.02
CA ASN A 23 -1.43 -20.64 1.24
C ASN A 23 0.06 -21.00 1.20
N VAL A 24 0.94 -20.03 0.92
CA VAL A 24 2.39 -20.26 1.02
C VAL A 24 2.90 -19.63 2.31
N MET A 25 3.29 -20.50 3.23
CA MET A 25 3.95 -20.17 4.49
C MET A 25 5.34 -19.56 4.24
N PRO A 26 5.97 -18.90 5.24
CA PRO A 26 7.33 -18.38 5.13
C PRO A 26 8.32 -19.43 4.58
N PRO A 27 9.41 -19.00 3.92
CA PRO A 27 10.35 -19.87 3.18
C PRO A 27 11.00 -21.00 4.00
N GLU A 28 10.90 -20.97 5.32
CA GLU A 28 11.46 -21.97 6.24
C GLU A 28 10.42 -23.02 6.72
N THR A 29 9.18 -22.93 6.26
CA THR A 29 8.08 -23.81 6.68
C THR A 29 7.47 -24.50 5.48
N GLU A 30 7.45 -25.84 5.50
CA GLU A 30 6.74 -26.62 4.49
C GLU A 30 5.26 -26.23 4.48
N PRO A 31 4.67 -25.94 3.30
CA PRO A 31 3.29 -25.53 3.22
C PRO A 31 2.36 -26.69 3.62
N ILE A 32 1.51 -26.45 4.62
CA ILE A 32 0.42 -27.36 4.97
C ILE A 32 -0.75 -27.10 4.01
N VAL A 33 -0.63 -27.57 2.77
CA VAL A 33 -1.77 -27.69 1.85
C VAL A 33 -1.82 -29.13 1.36
N GLY A 34 -2.99 -29.75 1.47
CA GLY A 34 -3.20 -31.15 1.13
C GLY A 34 -2.67 -31.52 -0.25
N ARG A 35 -1.66 -32.40 -0.26
CA ARG A 35 -1.21 -33.33 -1.30
C ARG A 35 -1.26 -32.83 -2.77
N ASN A 36 -0.05 -32.69 -3.34
CA ASN A 36 0.32 -32.73 -4.77
C ASN A 36 0.54 -31.41 -5.54
N ILE A 37 0.90 -30.32 -4.89
CA ILE A 37 1.44 -29.15 -5.60
C ILE A 37 2.73 -28.72 -4.91
N SER A 38 3.86 -29.02 -5.54
CA SER A 38 5.19 -28.60 -5.11
C SER A 38 5.48 -27.16 -5.52
N ARG A 39 6.53 -26.59 -4.92
CA ARG A 39 7.10 -25.30 -5.33
C ARG A 39 7.40 -25.25 -6.84
N ASP A 40 7.87 -26.38 -7.37
CA ASP A 40 8.24 -26.52 -8.78
C ASP A 40 7.02 -26.70 -9.68
N ASP A 41 5.88 -27.20 -9.17
CA ASP A 41 4.61 -27.24 -9.90
C ASP A 41 4.02 -25.83 -10.07
N VAL A 42 4.14 -24.98 -9.04
CA VAL A 42 3.73 -23.57 -9.09
C VAL A 42 4.66 -22.77 -10.00
N ALA A 43 5.98 -22.82 -9.77
CA ALA A 43 6.98 -22.13 -10.59
C ALA A 43 7.04 -22.65 -12.04
N GLY A 44 6.81 -23.96 -12.26
CA GLY A 44 6.73 -24.60 -13.57
C GLY A 44 5.51 -24.14 -14.37
N PHE A 45 4.38 -23.89 -13.71
CA PHE A 45 3.20 -23.27 -14.35
C PHE A 45 3.49 -21.84 -14.81
N PHE A 46 4.26 -21.06 -14.03
CA PHE A 46 4.67 -19.69 -14.39
C PHE A 46 5.69 -19.62 -15.52
N ASN A 47 6.70 -20.49 -15.52
CA ASN A 47 7.72 -20.52 -16.57
C ASN A 47 7.17 -21.02 -17.93
N ALA A 48 6.12 -21.85 -17.92
CA ALA A 48 5.52 -22.40 -19.14
C ALA A 48 4.55 -21.43 -19.85
N LEU A 49 3.97 -20.47 -19.14
CA LEU A 49 2.96 -19.53 -19.65
C LEU A 49 3.52 -18.09 -19.68
N LYS A 50 4.11 -17.72 -20.83
CA LYS A 50 4.46 -16.35 -21.29
C LYS A 50 4.22 -15.19 -20.30
N LEU A 51 5.09 -15.04 -19.31
CA LEU A 51 5.30 -13.75 -18.66
C LEU A 51 6.11 -12.88 -19.61
N ASN A 52 5.56 -11.74 -20.01
CA ASN A 52 6.29 -10.72 -20.76
C ASN A 52 6.88 -9.66 -19.81
N GLU A 53 7.67 -8.73 -20.34
CA GLU A 53 8.30 -7.67 -19.55
C GLU A 53 7.28 -6.83 -18.76
N GLN A 54 6.06 -6.64 -19.28
CA GLN A 54 5.02 -5.87 -18.59
C GLN A 54 4.54 -6.57 -17.31
N HIS A 55 4.48 -7.90 -17.29
CA HIS A 55 4.14 -8.66 -16.07
C HIS A 55 5.24 -8.53 -15.02
N VAL A 56 6.49 -8.61 -15.46
CA VAL A 56 7.65 -8.41 -14.59
C VAL A 56 7.66 -7.00 -14.02
N ASP A 57 7.41 -5.98 -14.84
CA ASP A 57 7.35 -4.59 -14.41
C ASP A 57 6.22 -4.33 -13.42
N LEU A 58 5.04 -4.93 -13.64
CA LEU A 58 3.93 -4.89 -12.69
C LEU A 58 4.33 -5.50 -11.34
N VAL A 59 4.93 -6.70 -11.35
CA VAL A 59 5.40 -7.37 -10.13
C VAL A 59 6.44 -6.52 -9.40
N LYS A 60 7.41 -5.94 -10.11
CA LYS A 60 8.39 -5.03 -9.51
C LYS A 60 7.74 -3.78 -8.92
N PHE A 61 6.76 -3.22 -9.62
CA PHE A 61 6.03 -2.03 -9.18
C PHE A 61 5.24 -2.30 -7.90
N VAL A 62 4.44 -3.35 -7.88
CA VAL A 62 3.66 -3.75 -6.70
C VAL A 62 4.58 -4.12 -5.55
N ASN A 63 5.69 -4.83 -5.79
CA ASN A 63 6.68 -5.15 -4.76
C ASN A 63 7.36 -3.89 -4.20
N LYS A 64 7.64 -2.89 -5.06
CA LYS A 64 8.28 -1.65 -4.65
C LYS A 64 7.42 -0.89 -3.62
N TYR A 65 6.12 -0.79 -3.86
CA TYR A 65 5.16 -0.04 -3.04
C TYR A 65 4.40 -0.88 -2.02
N GLN A 66 4.53 -2.21 -2.06
CA GLN A 66 3.83 -3.23 -1.26
C GLN A 66 2.32 -3.30 -1.47
N VAL A 67 1.67 -2.17 -1.74
CA VAL A 67 0.29 -2.04 -2.20
C VAL A 67 0.28 -1.05 -3.35
N ALA A 68 -0.38 -1.39 -4.45
CA ALA A 68 -0.63 -0.45 -5.54
C ALA A 68 -2.10 -0.46 -5.91
N ASP A 69 -2.65 0.71 -6.21
CA ASP A 69 -3.97 0.78 -6.82
C ASP A 69 -3.91 0.78 -8.35
N ARG A 70 -5.08 0.64 -8.97
CA ARG A 70 -5.25 0.72 -10.42
C ARG A 70 -4.63 1.97 -11.04
N ASP A 71 -4.90 3.14 -10.47
CA ASP A 71 -4.54 4.42 -11.08
C ASP A 71 -3.01 4.61 -11.02
N MET A 72 -2.38 4.20 -9.91
CA MET A 72 -0.93 4.11 -9.75
C MET A 72 -0.29 3.21 -10.81
N ILE A 73 -0.86 2.03 -11.08
CA ILE A 73 -0.34 1.08 -12.07
C ILE A 73 -0.47 1.65 -13.48
N ILE A 74 -1.65 2.18 -13.83
CA ILE A 74 -1.92 2.78 -15.15
C ILE A 74 -0.93 3.91 -15.45
N GLU A 75 -0.74 4.80 -14.49
CA GLU A 75 0.16 5.95 -14.63
C GLU A 75 1.64 5.51 -14.69
N TYR A 76 2.06 4.57 -13.85
CA TYR A 76 3.45 4.10 -13.83
C TYR A 76 3.84 3.39 -15.13
N MET A 77 2.97 2.52 -15.62
CA MET A 77 3.25 1.68 -16.79
C MET A 77 2.87 2.34 -18.12
N ASP A 78 2.33 3.57 -18.09
CA ASP A 78 1.81 4.30 -19.26
C ASP A 78 0.84 3.45 -20.10
N LEU A 79 -0.09 2.76 -19.41
CA LEU A 79 -1.00 1.80 -20.06
C LEU A 79 -2.34 2.45 -20.40
N LYS A 80 -2.82 2.19 -21.61
CA LYS A 80 -4.24 2.37 -21.91
C LYS A 80 -5.07 1.43 -21.04
N PHE A 81 -6.23 1.89 -20.57
CA PHE A 81 -7.10 1.14 -19.67
C PHE A 81 -7.43 -0.29 -20.15
N LYS A 82 -7.65 -0.50 -21.45
CA LYS A 82 -7.87 -1.84 -22.01
C LYS A 82 -6.66 -2.76 -21.79
N LYS A 83 -5.45 -2.26 -22.04
CA LYS A 83 -4.22 -3.04 -21.89
C LYS A 83 -3.93 -3.33 -20.41
N TYR A 84 -4.19 -2.36 -19.54
CA TYR A 84 -4.17 -2.56 -18.09
C TYR A 84 -5.06 -3.73 -17.67
N LYS A 85 -6.32 -3.76 -18.14
CA LYS A 85 -7.26 -4.85 -17.80
C LYS A 85 -6.74 -6.22 -18.21
N GLU A 86 -6.18 -6.34 -19.41
CA GLU A 86 -5.59 -7.59 -19.89
C GLU A 86 -4.44 -8.04 -18.98
N ILE A 87 -3.46 -7.16 -18.72
CA ILE A 87 -2.28 -7.50 -17.91
C ILE A 87 -2.67 -7.84 -16.47
N ILE A 88 -3.58 -7.08 -15.86
CA ILE A 88 -3.96 -7.30 -14.46
C ILE A 88 -4.78 -8.58 -14.31
N GLU A 89 -5.67 -8.89 -15.26
CA GLU A 89 -6.44 -10.13 -15.27
C GLU A 89 -5.53 -11.34 -15.43
N GLU A 90 -4.59 -11.31 -16.39
CA GLU A 90 -3.56 -12.34 -16.54
C GLU A 90 -2.76 -12.49 -15.24
N SER A 91 -2.31 -11.37 -14.65
CA SER A 91 -1.51 -11.38 -13.43
C SER A 91 -2.25 -11.95 -12.22
N VAL A 92 -3.55 -11.67 -12.08
CA VAL A 92 -4.41 -12.24 -11.02
C VAL A 92 -4.72 -13.71 -11.28
N MET A 93 -5.06 -14.08 -12.52
CA MET A 93 -5.36 -15.47 -12.89
C MET A 93 -4.15 -16.39 -12.70
N HIS A 94 -2.97 -15.88 -13.02
CA HIS A 94 -1.74 -16.62 -12.85
C HIS A 94 -1.25 -16.59 -11.40
N GLY A 95 -1.69 -15.65 -10.56
CA GLY A 95 -1.25 -15.57 -9.16
C GLY A 95 0.09 -14.82 -9.00
N LEU A 96 0.38 -13.88 -9.90
CA LEU A 96 1.47 -12.92 -9.75
C LEU A 96 1.13 -11.86 -8.70
N VAL A 97 -0.12 -11.40 -8.74
CA VAL A 97 -0.69 -10.46 -7.79
C VAL A 97 -2.06 -10.94 -7.36
N TYR A 98 -2.50 -10.55 -6.17
CA TYR A 98 -3.89 -10.76 -5.74
C TYR A 98 -4.61 -9.41 -5.64
N GLU A 99 -5.92 -9.43 -5.91
CA GLU A 99 -6.77 -8.26 -5.94
C GLU A 99 -7.69 -8.22 -4.72
N ASN A 100 -7.71 -7.07 -4.04
CA ASN A 100 -8.74 -6.70 -3.08
C ASN A 100 -9.59 -5.56 -3.67
N ILE A 101 -10.91 -5.76 -3.71
CA ILE A 101 -11.86 -4.73 -4.12
C ILE A 101 -12.44 -4.11 -2.86
N VAL A 102 -12.12 -2.83 -2.65
CA VAL A 102 -12.66 -2.00 -1.58
C VAL A 102 -13.76 -1.14 -2.20
N LYS A 103 -15.00 -1.31 -1.78
CA LYS A 103 -16.05 -0.39 -2.19
C LYS A 103 -15.97 0.86 -1.32
N ASN A 104 -16.45 1.99 -1.80
CA ASN A 104 -16.68 3.13 -0.94
C ASN A 104 -17.98 3.75 -1.40
N GLU A 105 -18.97 3.82 -0.50
CA GLU A 105 -20.20 4.54 -0.72
C GLU A 105 -20.10 5.87 0.00
N PHE A 106 -20.00 6.95 -0.78
CA PHE A 106 -19.97 8.30 -0.24
C PHE A 106 -21.13 9.09 -0.84
N ASN A 107 -22.08 9.50 0.00
CA ASN A 107 -23.28 10.24 -0.42
C ASN A 107 -24.04 9.61 -1.60
N GLY A 108 -24.18 8.28 -1.61
CA GLY A 108 -24.89 7.53 -2.68
C GLY A 108 -24.10 7.33 -3.97
N TRP A 109 -22.85 7.79 -4.05
CA TRP A 109 -21.92 7.45 -5.12
C TRP A 109 -21.05 6.27 -4.69
N GLN A 110 -21.13 5.17 -5.45
CA GLN A 110 -20.31 3.99 -5.23
C GLN A 110 -19.04 4.09 -6.09
N LYS A 111 -17.87 4.12 -5.45
CA LYS A 111 -16.57 4.04 -6.11
C LYS A 111 -15.81 2.81 -5.61
N ASP A 112 -15.44 1.95 -6.54
CA ASP A 112 -14.62 0.77 -6.25
C ASP A 112 -13.13 1.13 -6.38
N TYR A 113 -12.37 0.84 -5.33
CA TYR A 113 -10.91 0.90 -5.30
C TYR A 113 -10.36 -0.52 -5.43
N TYR A 114 -9.40 -0.69 -6.32
CA TYR A 114 -8.77 -1.97 -6.60
C TYR A 114 -7.35 -1.92 -6.07
N TRP A 115 -7.04 -2.74 -5.07
CA TRP A 115 -5.70 -2.84 -4.50
C TRP A 115 -5.05 -4.15 -4.88
N TYR A 116 -3.80 -4.05 -5.33
CA TYR A 116 -2.99 -5.15 -5.80
C TYR A 116 -1.77 -5.32 -4.91
N PHE A 117 -1.47 -6.58 -4.63
CA PHE A 117 -0.41 -7.02 -3.75
C PHE A 117 0.31 -8.19 -4.41
N ILE A 118 1.57 -8.42 -4.07
CA ILE A 118 2.30 -9.60 -4.56
C ILE A 118 1.64 -10.88 -4.03
N ASP A 119 1.37 -11.79 -4.95
CA ASP A 119 0.94 -13.16 -4.65
C ASP A 119 2.10 -14.13 -4.91
N THR A 120 1.89 -15.41 -4.60
CA THR A 120 2.86 -16.49 -4.61
C THR A 120 3.71 -16.54 -5.88
N GLY A 121 3.10 -16.40 -7.06
CA GLY A 121 3.80 -16.33 -8.33
C GLY A 121 4.71 -15.13 -8.47
N GLY A 122 4.27 -13.98 -7.98
CA GLY A 122 5.06 -12.76 -7.98
C GLY A 122 6.29 -12.89 -7.08
N ILE A 123 6.18 -13.63 -5.96
CA ILE A 123 7.33 -13.96 -5.11
C ILE A 123 8.37 -14.76 -5.90
N TYR A 124 7.96 -15.82 -6.62
CA TYR A 124 8.89 -16.61 -7.44
C TYR A 124 9.51 -15.82 -8.58
N VAL A 125 8.72 -14.94 -9.22
CA VAL A 125 9.25 -14.02 -10.24
C VAL A 125 10.34 -13.13 -9.63
N LEU A 126 10.10 -12.52 -8.46
CA LEU A 126 11.11 -11.71 -7.77
C LEU A 126 12.35 -12.52 -7.39
N GLU A 127 12.19 -13.74 -6.88
CA GLU A 127 13.31 -14.65 -6.56
C GLU A 127 14.15 -14.97 -7.79
N SER A 128 13.50 -15.28 -8.92
CA SER A 128 14.19 -15.57 -10.19
C SER A 128 14.99 -14.36 -10.71
N LEU A 129 14.51 -13.15 -10.41
CA LEU A 129 15.17 -11.88 -10.73
C LEU A 129 16.21 -11.46 -9.69
N LYS A 130 16.41 -12.27 -8.63
CA LYS A 130 17.26 -11.95 -7.47
C LYS A 130 16.84 -10.65 -6.76
N GLU A 131 15.56 -10.29 -6.83
CA GLU A 131 14.99 -9.17 -6.11
C GLU A 131 14.39 -9.63 -4.77
N LYS A 132 14.63 -8.86 -3.71
CA LYS A 132 14.04 -9.16 -2.41
C LYS A 132 12.55 -8.83 -2.41
N TYR A 133 11.73 -9.82 -2.05
CA TYR A 133 10.32 -9.58 -1.74
C TYR A 133 10.19 -8.69 -0.51
N LYS A 134 9.49 -7.55 -0.65
CA LYS A 134 9.15 -6.64 0.44
C LYS A 134 7.87 -7.12 1.11
N ALA A 135 8.05 -8.11 1.99
CA ALA A 135 6.95 -8.81 2.63
C ALA A 135 5.88 -7.88 3.21
N LEU A 136 4.67 -8.02 2.70
CA LEU A 136 3.46 -7.64 3.41
C LEU A 136 2.80 -8.97 3.84
N PRO A 137 2.93 -9.38 5.11
CA PRO A 137 2.35 -10.63 5.58
C PRO A 137 0.87 -10.72 5.19
N PHE A 138 0.41 -11.87 4.72
CA PHE A 138 -1.02 -12.04 4.39
C PHE A 138 -1.92 -11.88 5.64
N THR A 139 -1.34 -12.10 6.82
CA THR A 139 -1.93 -11.89 8.15
C THR A 139 -2.05 -10.42 8.53
N THR A 140 -1.44 -9.50 7.78
CA THR A 140 -1.60 -8.07 7.99
C THR A 140 -3.08 -7.70 7.91
N GLY A 141 -3.58 -7.10 8.99
CA GLY A 141 -4.97 -6.66 9.08
C GLY A 141 -5.30 -5.62 8.02
N LEU A 142 -6.60 -5.42 7.77
CA LEU A 142 -7.04 -4.49 6.73
C LEU A 142 -6.70 -3.03 7.05
N GLY A 143 -6.77 -2.63 8.33
CA GLY A 143 -6.31 -1.31 8.76
C GLY A 143 -4.82 -1.07 8.46
N ASP A 144 -3.97 -2.07 8.69
CA ASP A 144 -2.54 -1.95 8.37
C ASP A 144 -2.28 -1.93 6.86
N LYS A 145 -3.09 -2.66 6.06
CA LYS A 145 -3.04 -2.58 4.59
C LYS A 145 -3.44 -1.19 4.09
N TYR A 146 -4.47 -0.59 4.67
CA TYR A 146 -4.87 0.78 4.36
C TYR A 146 -3.78 1.79 4.71
N LYS A 147 -3.18 1.69 5.90
CA LYS A 147 -2.03 2.53 6.31
C LYS A 147 -0.86 2.39 5.34
N THR A 148 -0.56 1.17 4.92
CA THR A 148 0.49 0.89 3.92
C THR A 148 0.15 1.52 2.57
N TYR A 149 -1.10 1.39 2.13
CA TYR A 149 -1.61 2.02 0.91
C TYR A 149 -1.48 3.55 0.95
N LEU A 150 -1.84 4.21 2.06
CA LEU A 150 -1.70 5.67 2.18
C LEU A 150 -0.23 6.12 2.06
N LYS A 151 0.70 5.37 2.67
CA LYS A 151 2.15 5.63 2.52
C LYS A 151 2.62 5.40 1.08
N ALA A 152 2.14 4.33 0.43
CA ALA A 152 2.44 4.02 -0.96
C ALA A 152 1.97 5.13 -1.90
N GLN A 153 0.73 5.58 -1.73
CA GLN A 153 0.11 6.65 -2.51
C GLN A 153 0.89 7.96 -2.36
N PHE A 154 1.19 8.37 -1.13
CA PHE A 154 2.01 9.56 -0.86
C PHE A 154 3.36 9.52 -1.59
N LEU A 155 4.08 8.40 -1.48
CA LEU A 155 5.38 8.21 -2.13
C LEU A 155 5.29 8.22 -3.66
N PHE A 156 4.20 7.70 -4.21
CA PHE A 156 3.95 7.67 -5.65
C PHE A 156 3.64 9.06 -6.21
N GLU A 157 2.76 9.81 -5.53
CA GLU A 157 2.38 11.17 -5.91
C GLU A 157 3.56 12.15 -5.83
N ASN A 158 4.46 11.94 -4.86
CA ASN A 158 5.60 12.83 -4.62
C ASN A 158 6.92 12.32 -5.21
N ARG A 159 6.87 11.31 -6.10
CA ARG A 159 8.06 10.64 -6.67
C ARG A 159 9.01 11.56 -7.45
N GLU A 160 8.53 12.70 -7.92
CA GLU A 160 9.35 13.70 -8.61
C GLU A 160 10.24 14.51 -7.66
N TYR A 161 9.86 14.58 -6.37
CA TYR A 161 10.52 15.38 -5.35
C TYR A 161 11.22 14.51 -4.28
N LEU A 162 10.70 13.31 -4.06
CA LEU A 162 11.14 12.36 -3.05
C LEU A 162 11.65 11.07 -3.69
N LYS A 163 12.80 10.62 -3.23
CA LYS A 163 13.37 9.32 -3.56
C LYS A 163 12.88 8.28 -2.56
N PHE A 164 12.24 7.24 -3.09
CA PHE A 164 11.80 6.07 -2.33
C PHE A 164 13.01 5.34 -1.71
N LYS A 165 12.99 5.09 -0.39
CA LYS A 165 13.94 4.16 0.28
C LYS A 165 13.22 2.88 0.67
N ASP A 166 12.16 3.03 1.43
CA ASP A 166 11.22 1.98 1.83
C ASP A 166 9.82 2.61 2.00
N ILE A 167 8.84 1.82 2.42
CA ILE A 167 7.47 2.30 2.58
C ILE A 167 7.30 3.32 3.72
N ALA A 168 8.21 3.31 4.68
CA ALA A 168 8.18 4.14 5.88
C ALA A 168 9.20 5.29 5.82
N CYS A 169 10.04 5.36 4.78
CA CYS A 169 11.12 6.33 4.66
C CYS A 169 11.30 6.83 3.23
N CYS A 170 11.53 8.14 3.11
CA CYS A 170 11.91 8.79 1.85
C CYS A 170 13.13 9.68 2.03
N GLU A 171 13.77 10.03 0.91
CA GLU A 171 14.92 10.92 0.86
C GLU A 171 14.61 12.08 -0.10
N THR A 172 14.78 13.32 0.34
CA THR A 172 14.67 14.49 -0.54
C THR A 172 15.84 14.57 -1.54
N LYS A 173 15.68 15.33 -2.62
CA LYS A 173 16.80 15.62 -3.56
C LYS A 173 18.07 16.18 -2.91
N LYS A 174 17.93 16.83 -1.74
CA LYS A 174 19.05 17.38 -0.96
C LYS A 174 19.67 16.37 0.01
N GLY A 175 19.28 15.10 -0.03
CA GLY A 175 19.81 14.02 0.81
C GLY A 175 19.20 13.94 2.21
N LYS A 176 18.23 14.79 2.55
CA LYS A 176 17.55 14.73 3.86
C LYS A 176 16.55 13.58 3.89
N ILE A 177 16.68 12.71 4.88
CA ILE A 177 15.82 11.53 5.08
C ILE A 177 14.66 11.89 6.00
N TYR A 178 13.46 11.45 5.62
CA TYR A 178 12.25 11.60 6.39
C TYR A 178 11.61 10.24 6.66
N ARG A 179 11.10 10.06 7.88
CA ARG A 179 10.14 9.00 8.20
C ARG A 179 8.75 9.40 7.72
N ILE A 180 7.91 8.43 7.42
CA ILE A 180 6.52 8.62 7.01
C ILE A 180 5.64 7.91 8.02
N GLU A 181 4.76 8.67 8.67
CA GLU A 181 3.84 8.15 9.67
C GLU A 181 2.44 8.73 9.50
N LEU A 182 1.41 7.99 9.89
CA LEU A 182 0.05 8.55 9.95
C LEU A 182 -0.14 9.23 11.29
N ILE A 183 -0.75 10.41 11.30
CA ILE A 183 -0.94 11.16 12.56
C ILE A 183 -1.78 10.40 13.58
N GLU A 184 -2.71 9.55 13.12
CA GLU A 184 -3.56 8.70 13.95
C GLU A 184 -2.76 7.68 14.79
N ASN A 185 -1.55 7.32 14.35
CA ASN A 185 -0.68 6.38 15.07
C ASN A 185 0.16 7.08 16.15
N VAL A 186 0.13 8.41 16.22
CA VAL A 186 0.92 9.15 17.19
C VAL A 186 0.28 9.05 18.57
N SER A 187 1.02 8.49 19.51
CA SER A 187 0.69 8.59 20.93
C SER A 187 1.27 9.87 21.51
N GLU A 188 0.48 10.58 22.34
CA GLU A 188 0.97 11.77 23.06
C GLU A 188 2.25 11.51 23.88
N LYS A 189 2.42 10.28 24.36
CA LYS A 189 3.60 9.87 25.14
C LYS A 189 4.89 9.86 24.32
N ASN A 190 4.78 9.70 23.00
CA ASN A 190 5.92 9.49 22.10
C ASN A 190 6.22 10.72 21.22
N ILE A 191 5.52 11.84 21.41
CA ILE A 191 5.66 13.06 20.59
C ILE A 191 7.12 13.50 20.46
N ALA A 192 7.89 13.44 21.56
CA ALA A 192 9.29 13.87 21.59
C ALA A 192 10.24 12.99 20.73
N GLU A 193 9.81 11.78 20.36
CA GLU A 193 10.61 10.84 19.57
C GLU A 193 10.57 11.15 18.07
N TYR A 194 9.57 11.91 17.62
CA TYR A 194 9.39 12.22 16.21
C TYR A 194 10.25 13.40 15.77
N LYS A 195 11.21 13.12 14.88
CA LYS A 195 12.06 14.12 14.23
C LYS A 195 12.18 13.81 12.75
N ASN A 196 12.14 14.85 11.92
CA ASN A 196 12.16 14.71 10.46
C ASN A 196 11.12 13.66 9.98
N THR A 197 9.88 13.80 10.44
CA THR A 197 8.76 12.94 10.07
C THR A 197 7.77 13.71 9.20
N ILE A 198 7.34 13.09 8.11
CA ILE A 198 6.18 13.53 7.33
C ILE A 198 4.96 12.79 7.88
N PHE A 199 4.05 13.53 8.48
CA PHE A 199 2.79 13.02 8.98
C PHE A 199 1.72 13.09 7.91
N LEU A 200 1.16 11.93 7.55
CA LEU A 200 0.00 11.83 6.69
C LEU A 200 -1.25 12.12 7.53
N VAL A 201 -2.06 13.05 7.07
CA VAL A 201 -3.33 13.45 7.68
C VAL A 201 -4.42 13.40 6.63
N ASN A 202 -5.67 13.12 7.02
CA ASN A 202 -6.83 13.24 6.13
C ASN A 202 -7.79 14.27 6.72
N LEU A 203 -7.59 15.54 6.37
CA LEU A 203 -8.36 16.63 6.99
C LEU A 203 -9.86 16.54 6.70
N GLU A 204 -10.25 15.94 5.57
CA GLU A 204 -11.64 15.73 5.21
C GLU A 204 -12.30 14.70 6.13
N ALA A 205 -11.67 13.54 6.32
CA ALA A 205 -12.16 12.50 7.23
C ALA A 205 -12.23 13.01 8.68
N LEU A 206 -11.21 13.74 9.14
CA LEU A 206 -11.17 14.28 10.50
C LEU A 206 -12.31 15.28 10.78
N LYS A 207 -12.73 16.05 9.78
CA LYS A 207 -13.90 16.95 9.89
C LYS A 207 -15.20 16.16 10.02
N LEU A 208 -15.37 15.11 9.23
CA LEU A 208 -16.56 14.25 9.28
C LEU A 208 -16.69 13.51 10.62
N LEU A 209 -15.55 13.09 11.17
CA LEU A 209 -15.47 12.41 12.47
C LEU A 209 -15.53 13.38 13.66
N ASN A 210 -15.56 14.69 13.42
CA ASN A 210 -15.58 15.74 14.45
C ASN A 210 -14.41 15.64 15.47
N ILE A 211 -13.22 15.25 15.00
CA ILE A 211 -11.99 15.12 15.82
C ILE A 211 -10.84 16.02 15.32
N SER A 212 -11.16 17.01 14.47
CA SER A 212 -10.17 17.91 13.88
C SER A 212 -9.36 18.69 14.91
N GLU A 213 -10.00 19.14 16.01
CA GLU A 213 -9.33 19.91 17.06
C GLU A 213 -8.32 19.08 17.86
N GLU A 214 -8.65 17.81 18.16
CA GLU A 214 -7.74 16.90 18.86
C GLU A 214 -6.49 16.63 18.03
N VAL A 215 -6.68 16.32 16.74
CA VAL A 215 -5.56 16.11 15.82
C VAL A 215 -4.76 17.39 15.63
N LYS A 216 -5.41 18.55 15.50
CA LYS A 216 -4.71 19.85 15.43
C LYS A 216 -3.84 20.08 16.66
N SER A 217 -4.33 19.78 17.87
CA SER A 217 -3.56 19.89 19.11
C SER A 217 -2.30 19.00 19.12
N ILE A 218 -2.43 17.73 18.69
CA ILE A 218 -1.28 16.82 18.54
C ILE A 218 -0.31 17.37 17.51
N ALA A 219 -0.82 17.84 16.38
CA ALA A 219 -0.02 18.31 15.26
C ALA A 219 0.76 19.59 15.61
N VAL A 220 0.18 20.51 16.39
CA VAL A 220 0.88 21.68 16.94
C VAL A 220 2.06 21.26 17.82
N LYS A 221 1.89 20.23 18.68
CA LYS A 221 2.99 19.69 19.50
C LYS A 221 4.09 19.04 18.64
N LEU A 222 3.70 18.40 17.54
CA LEU A 222 4.61 17.78 16.57
C LEU A 222 5.28 18.77 15.61
N ASN A 223 4.82 20.03 15.52
CA ASN A 223 5.34 21.05 14.60
C ASN A 223 6.75 21.57 14.98
N SER A 224 7.57 20.72 15.59
CA SER A 224 8.93 20.99 16.00
C SER A 224 9.89 20.01 15.30
N SER A 225 11.19 20.31 15.33
CA SER A 225 12.25 19.39 14.89
C SER A 225 12.15 18.91 13.43
N GLY A 226 11.67 19.76 12.52
CA GLY A 226 11.69 19.51 11.08
C GLY A 226 10.65 18.50 10.60
N ASN A 227 9.58 18.27 11.38
CA ASN A 227 8.41 17.53 10.94
C ASN A 227 7.59 18.33 9.92
N SER A 228 6.78 17.64 9.14
CA SER A 228 5.90 18.25 8.12
C SER A 228 4.61 17.45 8.02
N PHE A 229 3.54 18.08 7.54
CA PHE A 229 2.22 17.47 7.46
C PHE A 229 1.77 17.46 6.01
N TYR A 230 1.30 16.31 5.54
CA TYR A 230 0.78 16.13 4.19
C TYR A 230 -0.66 15.67 4.30
N ASP A 231 -1.57 16.45 3.73
CA ASP A 231 -2.99 16.11 3.68
C ASP A 231 -3.27 15.23 2.47
N VAL A 232 -3.67 13.98 2.72
CA VAL A 232 -3.89 12.98 1.67
C VAL A 232 -5.15 13.25 0.85
N SER A 233 -6.14 13.98 1.39
CA SER A 233 -7.34 14.32 0.62
C SER A 233 -7.08 15.46 -0.37
N SER A 234 -6.37 16.51 0.06
CA SER A 234 -6.01 17.65 -0.81
C SER A 234 -4.70 17.46 -1.58
N LYS A 235 -3.95 16.38 -1.30
CA LYS A 235 -2.66 16.03 -1.92
C LYS A 235 -1.61 17.14 -1.83
N ASN A 236 -1.54 17.81 -0.68
CA ASN A 236 -0.65 18.94 -0.46
C ASN A 236 -0.04 18.93 0.93
N PHE A 237 1.14 19.53 1.06
CA PHE A 237 1.69 19.86 2.37
C PHE A 237 0.87 20.99 2.99
N VAL A 238 0.56 20.84 4.28
CA VAL A 238 -0.25 21.80 5.04
C VAL A 238 0.58 22.41 6.15
N ASN A 239 0.43 23.72 6.31
CA ASN A 239 0.93 24.42 7.48
C ASN A 239 -0.09 24.28 8.60
N ILE A 240 0.42 23.95 9.78
CA ILE A 240 -0.40 23.88 10.99
C ILE A 240 -0.14 25.18 11.73
N ASP A 241 -0.95 26.17 11.38
CA ASP A 241 -0.92 27.49 12.00
C ASP A 241 -1.64 27.45 13.36
N TYR A 242 -1.04 28.14 14.33
CA TYR A 242 -1.46 28.29 15.72
C TYR A 242 -2.84 28.96 15.84
#